data_AF-A0A7X5Q2L7-F1
#
_entry.id   AF-A0A7X5Q2L7-F1
#
_cell.length_a   1.000
_cell.length_b   1.000
_cell.length_c   1.000
_cell.angle_alpha   90.00
_cell.angle_beta   90.00
_cell.angle_gamma   90.00
#
_symmetry.space_group_name_H-M   'P 1'
#
loop_
_entity.id
_entity.type
_entity.pdbx_description
1 polymer ?
#
loop_
_entity_poly.entity_id
_entity_poly.type
_entity_poly.pdbx_seq_one_letter_code
_entity_poly.pdbx_strand_id
1 'polypeptide(L)'
;MTLPSNIILPLHSDYIKSGEPKDMDDYMRELNFSLQRMYEMIAEAVNGTIRADFGVDSDLWTPLLKGTTTSGSFTYTHNTGWVLRQGIIVDVWFDIQWSATGGASGNLFIELPYKVALANQKPFVGVVQSSALTYTGGTGIVVNGISNTFRAEFWNVGSAFTTARQAVVGSGQLIGHIRYIGQQDE
;
A
#
# COMPACT_ATOMS: atom_id res chain seq x y z
N MET A 1 5.03 -0.84 -10.65
CA MET A 1 5.33 -1.86 -11.68
C MET A 1 4.47 -1.70 -12.92
N THR A 2 5.06 -1.19 -14.01
CA THR A 2 4.53 -1.28 -15.39
C THR A 2 4.77 -2.69 -15.89
N LEU A 3 3.79 -3.28 -16.59
CA LEU A 3 4.09 -4.41 -17.46
C LEU A 3 5.15 -3.92 -18.45
N PRO A 4 6.27 -4.63 -18.63
CA PRO A 4 7.29 -4.22 -19.57
C PRO A 4 6.68 -4.13 -20.97
N SER A 5 6.50 -2.89 -21.46
CA SER A 5 5.94 -2.61 -22.78
C SER A 5 6.99 -2.65 -23.87
N ASN A 6 8.26 -2.57 -23.50
CA ASN A 6 9.42 -2.62 -24.37
C ASN A 6 10.32 -3.77 -23.96
N ILE A 7 10.59 -4.68 -24.90
CA ILE A 7 11.57 -5.74 -24.73
C ILE A 7 12.94 -5.16 -25.12
N ILE A 8 13.76 -4.81 -24.14
CA ILE A 8 15.17 -4.44 -24.38
C ILE A 8 15.97 -5.74 -24.39
N LEU A 9 16.10 -6.33 -25.56
CA LEU A 9 16.96 -7.49 -25.75
C LEU A 9 18.43 -7.04 -25.77
N PRO A 10 19.37 -7.85 -25.26
CA PRO A 10 20.79 -7.58 -25.44
C PRO A 10 21.10 -7.34 -26.93
N LEU A 11 21.86 -6.29 -27.22
CA LEU A 11 22.13 -5.82 -28.59
C LEU A 11 22.91 -6.89 -29.36
N HIS A 12 22.27 -7.42 -30.39
CA HIS A 12 22.73 -8.53 -31.23
C HIS A 12 23.95 -8.18 -32.13
N SER A 13 24.26 -6.89 -32.30
CA SER A 13 25.23 -6.44 -33.32
C SER A 13 26.68 -6.73 -32.98
N ASP A 14 27.01 -6.87 -31.70
CA ASP A 14 28.42 -6.90 -31.26
C ASP A 14 28.91 -8.34 -31.12
N TYR A 15 28.03 -9.24 -30.64
CA TYR A 15 28.31 -10.67 -30.51
C TYR A 15 28.35 -11.44 -31.85
N ILE A 16 27.65 -10.97 -32.89
CA ILE A 16 27.75 -11.58 -34.24
C ILE A 16 29.00 -11.15 -34.98
N LYS A 17 29.52 -9.96 -34.72
CA LYS A 17 30.68 -9.42 -35.44
C LYS A 17 32.01 -10.03 -35.02
N SER A 18 32.10 -10.58 -33.81
CA SER A 18 33.33 -11.18 -33.30
C SER A 18 33.65 -12.55 -33.91
N GLY A 19 32.61 -13.29 -34.34
CA GLY A 19 32.77 -14.61 -34.97
C GLY A 19 33.27 -15.71 -34.02
N GLU A 20 33.42 -15.42 -32.73
CA GLU A 20 33.85 -16.39 -31.73
C GLU A 20 32.65 -17.20 -31.19
N PRO A 21 32.72 -18.55 -31.14
CA PRO A 21 31.63 -19.37 -30.61
C PRO A 21 31.22 -19.02 -29.17
N LYS A 22 32.19 -18.59 -28.35
CA LYS A 22 31.97 -18.22 -26.94
C LYS A 22 31.09 -16.97 -26.78
N ASP A 23 31.18 -16.03 -27.72
CA ASP A 23 30.38 -14.81 -27.71
C ASP A 23 28.91 -15.08 -28.03
N MET A 24 28.63 -16.10 -28.84
CA MET A 24 27.27 -16.59 -29.07
C MET A 24 26.71 -17.31 -27.82
N ASP A 25 27.52 -18.10 -27.12
CA ASP A 25 27.10 -18.77 -25.87
C ASP A 25 26.82 -17.76 -24.75
N ASP A 26 27.67 -16.74 -24.59
CA ASP A 26 27.47 -15.67 -23.62
C ASP A 26 26.24 -14.82 -23.96
N TYR A 27 26.01 -14.51 -25.24
CA TYR A 27 24.78 -13.86 -25.72
C TYR A 27 23.52 -14.67 -25.40
N MET A 28 23.52 -15.98 -25.68
CA MET A 28 22.38 -16.86 -25.39
C MET A 28 22.13 -17.00 -23.89
N ARG A 29 23.18 -16.96 -23.06
CA ARG A 29 23.07 -16.93 -21.61
C ARG A 29 22.42 -15.62 -21.12
N GLU A 30 22.91 -14.47 -21.58
CA GLU A 30 22.34 -13.17 -21.23
C GLU A 30 20.88 -13.04 -21.67
N LEU A 31 20.57 -13.47 -22.90
CA LEU A 31 19.21 -13.48 -23.42
C LEU A 31 18.28 -14.34 -22.54
N ASN A 32 18.71 -15.55 -22.16
CA ASN A 32 17.94 -16.41 -21.27
C ASN A 32 17.69 -15.76 -19.90
N PHE A 33 18.71 -15.15 -19.28
CA PHE A 33 18.55 -14.44 -18.01
C PHE A 33 17.59 -13.25 -18.13
N SER A 34 17.71 -12.45 -19.19
CA SER A 34 16.80 -11.33 -19.44
C SER A 34 15.36 -11.80 -19.63
N LEU A 35 15.12 -12.86 -20.41
CA LEU A 35 13.80 -13.43 -20.63
C LEU A 35 13.22 -14.02 -19.35
N GLN A 36 14.00 -14.80 -18.58
CA GLN A 36 13.57 -15.36 -17.30
C GLN A 36 13.16 -14.25 -16.31
N ARG A 37 13.99 -13.23 -16.17
CA ARG A 37 13.69 -12.07 -15.33
C ARG A 37 12.42 -11.35 -15.77
N MET A 38 12.20 -11.18 -17.08
CA MET A 38 10.98 -10.58 -17.60
C MET A 38 9.75 -11.44 -17.30
N TYR A 39 9.84 -12.77 -17.41
CA TYR A 39 8.76 -13.68 -17.03
C TYR A 39 8.45 -13.63 -15.54
N GLU A 40 9.47 -13.60 -14.68
CA GLU A 40 9.31 -13.43 -13.23
C GLU A 40 8.59 -12.12 -12.91
N MET A 41 9.01 -11.01 -13.51
CA MET A 41 8.35 -9.71 -13.33
C MET A 41 6.88 -9.72 -13.80
N ILE A 42 6.57 -10.39 -14.90
CA ILE A 42 5.18 -10.54 -15.38
C ILE A 42 4.37 -11.39 -14.40
N ALA A 43 4.93 -12.51 -13.94
CA ALA A 43 4.27 -13.40 -13.00
C ALA A 43 4.01 -12.71 -11.65
N GLU A 44 4.98 -11.96 -11.12
CA GLU A 44 4.82 -11.14 -9.91
C GLU A 44 3.77 -10.05 -10.11
N ALA A 45 3.76 -9.36 -11.24
CA ALA A 45 2.78 -8.30 -11.52
C ALA A 45 1.35 -8.85 -11.64
N VAL A 46 1.18 -10.04 -12.22
CA VAL A 46 -0.13 -10.68 -12.42
C VAL A 46 -0.63 -11.36 -11.14
N ASN A 47 0.22 -12.16 -10.48
CA ASN A 47 -0.17 -12.89 -9.28
C ASN A 47 -0.27 -11.96 -8.06
N GLY A 48 0.54 -10.91 -8.05
CA GLY A 48 0.64 -9.94 -6.98
C GLY A 48 1.64 -10.33 -5.89
N THR A 49 2.11 -9.34 -5.17
CA THR A 49 2.98 -9.52 -4.01
C THR A 49 2.17 -9.37 -2.73
N ILE A 50 2.41 -10.26 -1.76
CA ILE A 50 1.76 -10.22 -0.44
C ILE A 50 2.79 -9.76 0.58
N ARG A 51 2.41 -8.75 1.37
CA ARG A 51 3.16 -8.28 2.54
C ARG A 51 2.30 -8.53 3.77
N ALA A 52 2.79 -9.31 4.72
CA ALA A 52 2.05 -9.65 5.92
C ALA A 52 3.01 -9.61 7.12
N ASP A 53 2.62 -8.97 8.20
CA ASP A 53 3.48 -8.63 9.35
C ASP A 53 3.95 -9.81 10.22
N PHE A 54 3.53 -11.04 9.93
CA PHE A 54 4.01 -12.29 10.53
C PHE A 54 4.85 -13.16 9.56
N GLY A 55 5.16 -12.64 8.36
CA GLY A 55 6.09 -13.28 7.44
C GLY A 55 7.53 -13.28 7.95
N VAL A 56 8.37 -14.18 7.44
CA VAL A 56 9.78 -14.33 7.86
C VAL A 56 10.70 -13.30 7.16
N ASP A 57 10.18 -12.57 6.18
CA ASP A 57 10.96 -11.67 5.31
C ASP A 57 10.68 -10.18 5.57
N SER A 58 11.61 -9.30 5.18
CA SER A 58 11.66 -7.85 5.45
C SER A 58 10.55 -7.01 4.83
N ASP A 59 9.65 -7.62 4.07
CA ASP A 59 8.55 -6.95 3.35
C ASP A 59 7.27 -6.94 4.20
N LEU A 60 7.40 -6.55 5.47
CA LEU A 60 6.30 -6.48 6.44
C LEU A 60 5.65 -5.09 6.40
N TRP A 61 4.32 -5.01 6.28
CA TRP A 61 3.58 -3.78 6.54
C TRP A 61 2.83 -3.90 7.85
N THR A 62 3.18 -3.05 8.81
CA THR A 62 2.46 -2.92 10.08
C THR A 62 1.62 -1.64 10.05
N PRO A 63 0.31 -1.72 10.31
CA PRO A 63 -0.55 -0.54 10.32
C PRO A 63 -0.09 0.50 11.35
N LEU A 64 -0.09 1.77 10.96
CA LEU A 64 0.27 2.88 11.85
C LEU A 64 -0.80 3.98 11.79
N LEU A 65 -1.46 4.22 12.90
CA LEU A 65 -2.35 5.36 13.13
C LEU A 65 -1.54 6.59 13.53
N LYS A 66 -1.95 7.76 13.03
CA LYS A 66 -1.35 9.07 13.31
C LYS A 66 -2.41 10.18 13.32
N GLY A 67 -2.08 11.28 13.98
CA GLY A 67 -2.87 12.52 13.96
C GLY A 67 -2.39 13.52 12.91
N THR A 68 -3.31 14.23 12.24
CA THR A 68 -2.93 15.21 11.19
C THR A 68 -2.24 16.46 11.71
N THR A 69 -2.57 16.93 12.92
CA THR A 69 -2.01 18.16 13.50
C THR A 69 -0.69 17.87 14.20
N THR A 70 -0.72 16.88 15.10
CA THR A 70 0.47 16.30 15.71
C THR A 70 0.43 14.81 15.43
N SER A 71 1.45 14.27 14.76
CA SER A 71 1.51 12.85 14.45
C SER A 71 1.32 12.00 15.71
N GLY A 72 2.06 12.34 16.77
CA GLY A 72 2.12 11.60 18.02
C GLY A 72 2.44 10.12 17.83
N SER A 73 2.15 9.32 18.85
CA SER A 73 2.21 7.85 18.79
C SER A 73 0.92 7.23 19.34
N PHE A 74 0.71 5.95 19.03
CA PHE A 74 -0.39 5.15 19.58
C PHE A 74 0.22 3.97 20.33
N THR A 75 -0.32 3.64 21.51
CA THR A 75 0.05 2.44 22.24
C THR A 75 -0.89 1.32 21.82
N TYR A 76 -0.39 0.40 21.01
CA TYR A 76 -1.17 -0.72 20.48
C TYR A 76 -1.22 -1.88 21.46
N THR A 77 -2.40 -2.48 21.58
CA THR A 77 -2.63 -3.76 22.28
C THR A 77 -2.81 -4.90 21.29
N HIS A 78 -3.28 -4.57 20.08
CA HIS A 78 -3.33 -5.44 18.91
C HIS A 78 -3.02 -4.60 17.68
N ASN A 79 -2.18 -5.11 16.78
CA ASN A 79 -1.85 -4.41 15.54
C ASN A 79 -1.40 -5.44 14.50
N THR A 80 -2.28 -5.74 13.55
CA THR A 80 -2.01 -6.71 12.49
C THR A 80 -2.43 -6.18 11.13
N GLY A 81 -1.60 -6.42 10.11
CA GLY A 81 -1.84 -5.92 8.76
C GLY A 81 -1.42 -6.89 7.66
N TRP A 82 -2.20 -6.89 6.58
CA TRP A 82 -1.93 -7.60 5.34
C TRP A 82 -2.08 -6.66 4.16
N VAL A 83 -1.22 -6.82 3.17
CA VAL A 83 -1.27 -6.09 1.91
C VAL A 83 -1.14 -7.08 0.77
N LEU A 84 -2.04 -6.98 -0.21
CA LEU A 84 -1.91 -7.62 -1.50
C LEU A 84 -1.78 -6.53 -2.56
N ARG A 85 -0.68 -6.53 -3.30
CA ARG A 85 -0.50 -5.63 -4.44
C ARG A 85 -0.50 -6.41 -5.74
N GLN A 86 -1.47 -6.14 -6.60
CA GLN A 86 -1.57 -6.68 -7.96
C GLN A 86 -1.43 -5.55 -8.97
N GLY A 87 -0.24 -5.41 -9.55
CA GLY A 87 0.12 -4.27 -10.39
C GLY A 87 0.07 -2.93 -9.62
N ILE A 88 -0.90 -2.08 -9.97
CA ILE A 88 -1.16 -0.79 -9.28
C ILE A 88 -2.34 -0.86 -8.31
N ILE A 89 -3.09 -1.96 -8.29
CA ILE A 89 -4.18 -2.15 -7.32
C ILE A 89 -3.55 -2.65 -6.03
N VAL A 90 -3.90 -1.99 -4.93
CA VAL A 90 -3.44 -2.34 -3.59
C VAL A 90 -4.66 -2.62 -2.73
N ASP A 91 -4.71 -3.81 -2.17
CA ASP A 91 -5.64 -4.21 -1.12
C ASP A 91 -4.90 -4.30 0.22
N VAL A 92 -5.51 -3.76 1.26
CA VAL A 92 -4.95 -3.71 2.61
C VAL A 92 -6.03 -4.15 3.59
N TRP A 93 -5.71 -5.11 4.44
CA TRP A 93 -6.54 -5.54 5.56
C TRP A 93 -5.82 -5.22 6.87
N PHE A 94 -6.56 -4.78 7.87
CA PHE A 94 -5.97 -4.49 9.18
C PHE A 94 -6.95 -4.75 10.33
N ASP A 95 -6.39 -5.10 11.47
CA ASP A 95 -7.04 -5.07 12.79
C ASP A 95 -6.11 -4.33 13.75
N ILE A 96 -6.57 -3.19 14.25
CA ILE A 96 -5.78 -2.30 15.10
C ILE A 96 -6.60 -1.98 16.34
N GLN A 97 -6.04 -2.28 17.51
CA GLN A 97 -6.56 -1.89 18.81
C GLN A 97 -5.51 -1.10 19.59
N TRP A 98 -5.88 0.06 20.11
CA TRP A 98 -5.00 0.92 20.91
C TRP A 98 -5.64 1.34 22.23
N SER A 99 -4.79 1.57 23.23
CA SER A 99 -5.19 1.95 24.58
C SER A 99 -4.88 3.40 24.95
N ALA A 100 -3.96 4.05 24.22
CA ALA A 100 -3.54 5.42 24.48
C ALA A 100 -3.01 6.11 23.21
N THR A 101 -3.05 7.44 23.21
CA THR A 101 -2.49 8.32 22.17
C THR A 101 -1.44 9.24 22.76
N GLY A 102 -0.16 8.93 22.54
CA GLY A 102 1.00 9.71 22.98
C GLY A 102 1.14 11.02 22.22
N GLY A 103 0.30 12.01 22.53
CA GLY A 103 0.35 13.36 21.96
C GLY A 103 -0.18 13.47 20.51
N ALA A 104 -0.78 12.41 19.96
CA ALA A 104 -1.43 12.47 18.65
C ALA A 104 -2.66 13.37 18.71
N SER A 105 -2.81 14.28 17.75
CA SER A 105 -3.92 15.24 17.71
C SER A 105 -4.34 15.62 16.29
N GLY A 106 -5.56 16.16 16.16
CA GLY A 106 -6.19 16.46 14.87
C GLY A 106 -7.05 15.30 14.37
N ASN A 107 -7.08 15.11 13.05
CA ASN A 107 -7.86 14.04 12.44
C ASN A 107 -7.05 12.73 12.41
N LEU A 108 -7.75 11.61 12.54
CA LEU A 108 -7.18 10.28 12.49
C LEU A 108 -6.90 9.89 11.03
N PHE A 109 -5.71 9.34 10.78
CA PHE A 109 -5.37 8.69 9.52
C PHE A 109 -4.52 7.44 9.76
N ILE A 110 -4.52 6.54 8.79
CA ILE A 110 -3.67 5.36 8.73
C ILE A 110 -2.59 5.55 7.65
N GLU A 111 -1.37 5.13 7.94
CA GLU A 111 -0.26 5.10 7.00
C GLU A 111 -0.38 3.88 6.07
N LEU A 112 -0.41 4.13 4.77
CA LEU A 112 -0.54 3.13 3.72
C LEU A 112 0.83 2.58 3.30
N PRO A 113 0.91 1.32 2.86
CA PRO A 113 2.16 0.69 2.41
C PRO A 113 2.72 1.31 1.13
N TYR A 114 1.85 1.86 0.29
CA TYR A 114 2.21 2.46 -0.99
C TYR A 114 1.49 3.79 -1.17
N LYS A 115 2.11 4.71 -1.91
CA LYS A 115 1.56 6.04 -2.16
C LYS A 115 0.29 5.97 -3.01
N VAL A 116 -0.75 6.70 -2.64
CA VAL A 116 -2.01 6.77 -3.42
C VAL A 116 -1.75 7.48 -4.76
N ALA A 117 -2.31 6.93 -5.83
CA ALA A 117 -2.23 7.50 -7.17
C ALA A 117 -2.65 8.97 -7.19
N LEU A 118 -2.01 9.74 -8.09
CA LEU A 118 -2.37 11.13 -8.28
C LEU A 118 -3.76 11.20 -8.94
N ALA A 119 -4.74 11.64 -8.16
CA ALA A 119 -6.11 11.85 -8.61
C ALA A 119 -6.61 13.22 -8.16
N ASN A 120 -7.41 13.86 -9.03
CA ASN A 120 -8.12 15.11 -8.72
C ASN A 120 -9.40 14.86 -7.90
N GLN A 121 -9.82 13.59 -7.81
CA GLN A 121 -10.93 13.13 -6.99
C GLN A 121 -10.37 12.20 -5.92
N LYS A 122 -11.02 12.14 -4.76
CA LYS A 122 -10.67 11.17 -3.73
C LYS A 122 -11.25 9.82 -4.17
N PRO A 123 -10.43 8.82 -4.56
CA PRO A 123 -10.98 7.50 -4.78
C PRO A 123 -11.61 7.05 -3.45
N PHE A 124 -12.84 6.53 -3.51
CA PHE A 124 -13.42 5.83 -2.37
C PHE A 124 -12.64 4.53 -2.19
N VAL A 125 -12.10 4.35 -0.98
CA VAL A 125 -10.95 3.49 -0.79
C VAL A 125 -11.19 2.39 0.23
N GLY A 126 -12.26 2.41 1.04
CA GLY A 126 -12.56 1.26 1.90
C GLY A 126 -13.69 1.43 2.91
N VAL A 127 -14.06 0.31 3.53
CA VAL A 127 -15.06 0.22 4.61
C VAL A 127 -14.34 -0.20 5.89
N VAL A 128 -14.72 0.41 7.01
CA VAL A 128 -14.17 0.10 8.33
C VAL A 128 -15.28 -0.33 9.26
N GLN A 129 -15.06 -1.45 9.94
CA GLN A 129 -15.86 -1.89 11.07
C GLN A 129 -15.17 -1.46 12.36
N SER A 130 -15.74 -0.48 13.03
CA SER A 130 -15.29 -0.11 14.38
C SER A 130 -15.93 -1.03 15.42
N SER A 131 -15.11 -1.58 16.31
CA SER A 131 -15.56 -2.43 17.42
C SER A 131 -15.70 -1.63 18.72
N ALA A 132 -14.76 -0.73 19.00
CA ALA A 132 -14.72 0.06 20.23
C ALA A 132 -14.19 1.49 19.97
N LEU A 133 -14.82 2.25 19.08
CA LEU A 133 -14.39 3.61 18.75
C LEU A 133 -15.50 4.63 19.07
N THR A 134 -15.14 5.71 19.77
CA THR A 134 -16.04 6.87 19.88
C THR A 134 -16.02 7.67 18.57
N TYR A 135 -17.15 7.73 17.88
CA TYR A 135 -17.28 8.57 16.70
C TYR A 135 -17.27 10.05 17.07
N THR A 136 -16.54 10.85 16.31
CA THR A 136 -16.57 12.32 16.42
C THR A 136 -17.90 12.88 15.91
N GLY A 137 -18.56 12.14 14.99
CA GLY A 137 -19.89 12.44 14.48
C GLY A 137 -20.40 11.26 13.65
N GLY A 138 -21.69 11.27 13.29
CA GLY A 138 -22.28 10.22 12.47
C GLY A 138 -22.45 8.89 13.20
N THR A 139 -22.64 7.82 12.44
CA THR A 139 -22.91 6.45 12.95
C THR A 139 -22.00 5.40 12.32
N GLY A 140 -20.98 5.82 11.59
CA GLY A 140 -20.04 4.93 10.93
C GLY A 140 -18.86 5.70 10.36
N ILE A 141 -17.87 4.97 9.85
CA ILE A 141 -16.65 5.53 9.26
C ILE A 141 -16.33 4.85 7.93
N VAL A 142 -15.87 5.63 6.97
CA VAL A 142 -15.24 5.16 5.73
C VAL A 142 -13.80 5.67 5.65
N VAL A 143 -12.99 5.06 4.80
CA VAL A 143 -11.59 5.48 4.61
C VAL A 143 -11.37 6.01 3.21
N ASN A 144 -10.73 7.18 3.13
CA ASN A 144 -10.39 7.83 1.87
C ASN A 144 -8.89 8.05 1.76
N GLY A 145 -8.29 7.55 0.68
CA GLY A 145 -6.89 7.81 0.36
C GLY A 145 -6.66 9.30 0.04
N ILE A 146 -5.57 9.88 0.55
CA ILE A 146 -5.14 11.21 0.19
C ILE A 146 -4.19 11.10 -1.02
N SER A 147 -4.63 11.66 -2.14
CA SER A 147 -3.89 11.74 -3.41
C SER A 147 -2.42 12.12 -3.21
N ASN A 148 -1.51 11.39 -3.85
CA ASN A 148 -0.07 11.62 -3.81
C ASN A 148 0.56 11.55 -2.40
N THR A 149 0.00 10.77 -1.49
CA THR A 149 0.57 10.54 -0.15
C THR A 149 0.44 9.07 0.28
N PHE A 150 1.15 8.69 1.34
CA PHE A 150 1.01 7.40 2.02
C PHE A 150 -0.10 7.42 3.08
N ARG A 151 -1.15 8.23 2.92
CA ARG A 151 -2.14 8.47 3.99
C ARG A 151 -3.53 8.13 3.52
N ALA A 152 -4.30 7.50 4.39
CA ALA A 152 -5.75 7.41 4.25
C ALA A 152 -6.45 7.95 5.51
N GLU A 153 -7.35 8.92 5.32
CA GLU A 153 -8.09 9.55 6.41
C GLU A 153 -9.39 8.81 6.71
N PHE A 154 -9.77 8.79 7.99
CA PHE A 154 -11.06 8.27 8.44
C PHE A 154 -12.14 9.35 8.40
N TRP A 155 -13.23 9.05 7.73
CA TRP A 155 -14.34 9.96 7.47
C TRP A 155 -15.62 9.43 8.09
N ASN A 156 -16.23 10.20 8.98
CA ASN A 156 -17.54 9.89 9.54
C ASN A 156 -18.62 9.92 8.46
N VAL A 157 -19.52 8.95 8.52
CA VAL A 157 -20.70 8.85 7.64
C VAL A 157 -21.98 8.79 8.48
N GLY A 158 -23.09 9.20 7.86
CA GLY A 158 -24.38 9.40 8.50
C GLY A 158 -24.89 10.83 8.29
N SER A 159 -25.87 11.25 9.08
CA SER A 159 -26.48 12.60 9.00
C SER A 159 -26.26 13.41 10.28
N ALA A 160 -26.42 14.73 10.18
CA ALA A 160 -26.52 15.68 11.29
C ALA A 160 -25.30 15.78 12.23
N PHE A 161 -24.08 15.73 11.68
CA PHE A 161 -22.85 16.04 12.42
C PHE A 161 -22.09 17.21 11.79
N THR A 162 -21.32 17.92 12.62
CA THR A 162 -20.63 19.17 12.24
C THR A 162 -19.29 18.93 11.54
N THR A 163 -18.65 17.77 11.69
CA THR A 163 -17.35 17.47 11.07
C THR A 163 -17.31 16.06 10.49
N ALA A 164 -16.98 15.97 9.20
CA ALA A 164 -16.87 14.70 8.47
C ALA A 164 -15.57 13.93 8.73
N ARG A 165 -14.56 14.53 9.35
CA ARG A 165 -13.31 13.83 9.68
C ARG A 165 -13.36 13.28 11.09
N GLN A 166 -12.94 12.03 11.26
CA GLN A 166 -12.82 11.43 12.58
C GLN A 166 -11.61 12.05 13.30
N ALA A 167 -11.82 12.59 14.49
CA ALA A 167 -10.75 13.04 15.37
C ALA A 167 -9.99 11.84 15.98
N VAL A 168 -8.75 12.08 16.38
CA VAL A 168 -7.98 11.14 17.20
C VAL A 168 -8.74 10.90 18.51
N VAL A 169 -8.92 9.62 18.87
CA VAL A 169 -9.54 9.20 20.14
C VAL A 169 -8.55 8.42 20.99
N GLY A 170 -8.64 8.60 22.31
CA GLY A 170 -7.64 8.08 23.26
C GLY A 170 -7.48 6.56 23.24
N SER A 171 -8.55 5.82 22.95
CA SER A 171 -8.53 4.37 22.80
C SER A 171 -9.53 3.93 21.74
N GLY A 172 -9.29 2.75 21.16
CA GLY A 172 -10.31 2.08 20.38
C GLY A 172 -9.82 0.90 19.54
N GLN A 173 -10.73 0.39 18.70
CA GLN A 173 -10.43 -0.69 17.76
C GLN A 173 -11.08 -0.44 16.40
N LEU A 174 -10.30 -0.63 15.33
CA LEU A 174 -10.72 -0.56 13.95
C LEU A 174 -10.27 -1.81 13.19
N ILE A 175 -11.23 -2.46 12.56
CA ILE A 175 -11.00 -3.57 11.62
C ILE A 175 -11.44 -3.06 10.25
N GLY A 176 -10.61 -3.21 9.24
CA GLY A 176 -10.94 -2.63 7.95
C GLY A 176 -10.29 -3.29 6.76
N HIS A 177 -10.90 -3.01 5.60
CA HIS A 177 -10.35 -3.33 4.30
C HIS A 177 -10.31 -2.06 3.46
N ILE A 178 -9.16 -1.83 2.84
CA ILE A 178 -8.85 -0.68 2.02
C ILE A 178 -8.38 -1.17 0.65
N ARG A 179 -9.07 -0.79 -0.42
CA ARG A 179 -8.67 -1.00 -1.81
C ARG A 179 -8.40 0.35 -2.47
N TYR A 180 -7.20 0.54 -3.03
CA TYR A 180 -6.85 1.77 -3.74
C TYR A 180 -5.92 1.53 -4.93
N ILE A 181 -5.81 2.56 -5.77
CA ILE A 181 -4.82 2.61 -6.85
C ILE A 181 -3.56 3.26 -6.29
N GLY A 182 -2.45 2.52 -6.24
CA GLY A 182 -1.13 3.00 -5.84
C GLY A 182 -0.33 3.63 -6.99
N GLN A 183 0.70 4.41 -6.65
CA GLN A 183 1.67 4.92 -7.63
C GLN A 183 2.59 3.82 -8.14
N GLN A 184 3.00 3.95 -9.40
CA GLN A 184 3.73 2.93 -10.12
C GLN A 184 5.24 2.95 -9.86
N ASP A 185 5.77 4.16 -9.69
CA ASP A 185 7.17 4.48 -9.39
C ASP A 185 7.16 5.26 -8.06
N GLU A 186 7.80 4.70 -7.04
CA GLU A 186 7.93 5.33 -5.71
C GLU A 186 9.13 6.27 -5.64
#